data_AF-A0A323TF20-F1
#
_entry.id   AF-A0A323TF20-F1
#
_cell.length_a   1.000
_cell.length_b   1.000
_cell.length_c   1.000
_cell.angle_alpha   90.00
_cell.angle_beta   90.00
_cell.angle_gamma   90.00
#
_symmetry.space_group_name_H-M   'P 1'
#
loop_
_entity.id
_entity.type
_entity.pdbx_description
1 polymer ?
#
loop_
_entity_poly.entity_id
_entity_poly.type
_entity_poly.pdbx_seq_one_letter_code
_entity_poly.pdbx_strand_id
1 'polypeptide(L)'
;MIGIILSPSIINQTKKAEPSLIITFYEELSKQHNIDVCFYSVDRLSMQDQTVKAIVYNFKTGERSQRKIPVPKVNLYRGYSYLKKQESIKKIDYFTEKHDTVFFNIMTNKARGKFGIYNNLESVKDLKVLLPETATLSFSKMMTMLDRYGKLYIKPKRSSKGKNIYVLQELNEGYSMSHVNHAKETVVEISKGKLRNYFNSQFASSSKFIVQEAIDSKTYKGNKFDFRVFTQKNKSGKWQITGMYCRMADKCKSVSNRDQGGVLKFNLKKLIDDQTKKQIKKTCIEIAEALEATYPQLVDLGLDVAVDQHEKIWLIEANFRPYRSRIDSRHYRVLFEHAKWYYQKRLDKQII
;
A
#
# COMPACT_ATOMS: atom_id res chain seq x y z
N MET A 1 6.30 17.56 -20.20
CA MET A 1 6.02 17.84 -18.77
C MET A 1 5.44 16.63 -18.09
N ILE A 2 5.57 16.54 -16.76
CA ILE A 2 5.00 15.45 -15.93
C ILE A 2 3.82 15.98 -15.11
N GLY A 3 2.73 15.23 -15.08
CA GLY A 3 1.59 15.53 -14.20
C GLY A 3 1.78 14.97 -12.79
N ILE A 4 1.58 15.78 -11.77
CA ILE A 4 1.58 15.38 -10.36
C ILE A 4 0.15 15.50 -9.82
N ILE A 5 -0.47 14.36 -9.54
CA ILE A 5 -1.87 14.32 -9.10
C ILE A 5 -1.92 14.35 -7.57
N LEU A 6 -2.55 15.37 -7.01
CA LEU A 6 -2.66 15.61 -5.57
C LEU A 6 -4.12 15.59 -5.11
N SER A 7 -4.35 15.62 -3.79
CA SER A 7 -5.70 15.79 -3.26
C SER A 7 -6.23 17.21 -3.54
N PRO A 8 -7.55 17.37 -3.73
CA PRO A 8 -8.14 18.70 -3.93
C PRO A 8 -7.78 19.72 -2.85
N SER A 9 -7.65 19.26 -1.60
CA SER A 9 -7.23 20.10 -0.46
C SER A 9 -5.85 20.74 -0.66
N ILE A 10 -4.85 19.98 -1.11
CA ILE A 10 -3.50 20.49 -1.37
C ILE A 10 -3.53 21.51 -2.51
N ILE A 11 -4.23 21.18 -3.60
CA ILE A 11 -4.32 22.06 -4.75
C ILE A 11 -5.02 23.38 -4.38
N ASN A 12 -6.06 23.33 -3.55
CA ASN A 12 -6.79 24.53 -3.12
C ASN A 12 -6.00 25.39 -2.12
N GLN A 13 -5.23 24.78 -1.21
CA GLN A 13 -4.36 25.50 -0.27
C GLN A 13 -3.34 26.35 -1.02
N THR A 14 -2.72 25.79 -2.05
CA THR A 14 -1.68 26.43 -2.86
C THR A 14 -2.20 27.65 -3.64
N LYS A 15 -3.52 27.80 -3.80
CA LYS A 15 -4.11 28.99 -4.41
C LYS A 15 -4.21 30.18 -3.45
N LYS A 16 -4.19 29.92 -2.14
CA LYS A 16 -4.56 30.89 -1.10
C LYS A 16 -3.39 31.32 -0.21
N ALA A 17 -2.25 30.63 -0.27
CA ALA A 17 -1.11 30.81 0.61
C ALA A 17 0.18 30.27 -0.05
N GLU A 18 1.29 30.30 0.70
CA GLU A 18 2.52 29.58 0.36
C GLU A 18 2.24 28.14 -0.07
N PRO A 19 2.95 27.63 -1.10
CA PRO A 19 2.76 26.29 -1.61
C PRO A 19 3.01 25.25 -0.52
N SER A 20 2.20 24.19 -0.54
CA SER A 20 2.42 23.05 0.34
C SER A 20 3.81 22.44 0.09
N LEU A 21 4.44 21.87 1.14
CA LEU A 21 5.77 21.25 1.06
C LEU A 21 5.92 20.24 -0.10
N ILE A 22 4.86 19.51 -0.43
CA ILE A 22 4.89 18.54 -1.54
C ILE A 22 5.02 19.20 -2.91
N ILE A 23 4.43 20.40 -3.11
CA ILE A 23 4.55 21.14 -4.35
C ILE A 23 5.95 21.71 -4.49
N THR A 24 6.44 22.41 -3.46
CA THR A 24 7.81 22.94 -3.43
C THR A 24 8.83 21.83 -3.72
N PHE A 25 8.65 20.66 -3.12
CA PHE A 25 9.50 19.50 -3.37
C PHE A 25 9.54 19.06 -4.85
N TYR A 26 8.38 19.00 -5.53
CA TYR A 26 8.34 18.61 -6.94
C TYR A 26 8.85 19.71 -7.88
N GLU A 27 8.79 20.96 -7.46
CA GLU A 27 9.35 22.10 -8.21
C GLU A 27 10.87 22.12 -8.12
N GLU A 28 11.44 21.80 -6.96
CA GLU A 28 12.87 21.57 -6.82
C GLU A 28 13.34 20.40 -7.71
N LEU A 29 12.59 19.29 -7.72
CA LEU A 29 12.89 18.17 -8.64
C LEU A 29 12.75 18.57 -10.11
N SER A 30 11.74 19.38 -10.43
CA SER A 30 11.52 19.92 -11.77
C SER A 30 12.74 20.72 -12.25
N LYS A 31 13.28 21.62 -11.40
CA LYS A 31 14.52 22.35 -11.66
C LYS A 31 15.71 21.41 -11.82
N GLN A 32 15.93 20.52 -10.86
CA GLN A 32 17.08 19.60 -10.86
C GLN A 32 17.14 18.70 -12.10
N HIS A 33 15.97 18.39 -12.66
CA HIS A 33 15.85 17.47 -13.79
C HIS A 33 15.46 18.14 -15.10
N ASN A 34 15.41 19.47 -15.16
CA ASN A 34 15.10 20.25 -16.36
C ASN A 34 13.82 19.80 -17.09
N ILE A 35 12.73 19.64 -16.34
CA ILE A 35 11.43 19.22 -16.90
C ILE A 35 10.28 19.93 -16.23
N ASP A 36 9.39 20.53 -17.01
CA ASP A 36 8.19 21.18 -16.49
C ASP A 36 7.28 20.17 -15.77
N VAL A 37 6.58 20.64 -14.75
CA VAL A 37 5.58 19.85 -14.00
C VAL A 37 4.27 20.61 -13.91
N CYS A 38 3.17 19.87 -13.78
CA CYS A 38 1.89 20.47 -13.45
C CYS A 38 1.18 19.74 -12.32
N PHE A 39 0.49 20.47 -11.47
CA PHE A 39 -0.23 19.95 -10.30
C PHE A 39 -1.73 20.05 -10.50
N TYR A 40 -2.43 18.94 -10.31
CA TYR A 40 -3.89 18.91 -10.42
C TYR A 40 -4.51 17.80 -9.57
N SER A 41 -5.83 17.80 -9.46
CA SER A 41 -6.61 16.73 -8.86
C SER A 41 -7.49 16.08 -9.94
N VAL A 42 -7.78 14.78 -9.81
CA VAL A 42 -8.46 13.97 -10.85
C VAL A 42 -9.82 14.54 -11.26
N ASP A 43 -10.53 15.17 -10.35
CA ASP A 43 -11.82 15.84 -10.61
C ASP A 43 -11.72 16.98 -11.63
N ARG A 44 -10.53 17.55 -11.83
CA ARG A 44 -10.27 18.64 -12.79
C ARG A 44 -9.94 18.16 -14.21
N LEU A 45 -9.89 16.85 -14.44
CA LEU A 45 -9.77 16.28 -15.77
C LEU A 45 -11.09 16.48 -16.54
N SER A 46 -10.98 16.81 -17.82
CA SER A 46 -12.09 16.98 -18.74
C SER A 46 -11.91 16.06 -19.95
N MET A 47 -12.86 15.13 -20.14
CA MET A 47 -12.84 14.20 -21.28
C MET A 47 -13.28 14.86 -22.59
N GLN A 48 -14.09 15.93 -22.51
CA GLN A 48 -14.66 16.59 -23.69
C GLN A 48 -13.59 17.29 -24.54
N ASP A 49 -12.70 18.02 -23.88
CA ASP A 49 -11.63 18.79 -24.51
C ASP A 49 -10.24 18.18 -24.31
N GLN A 50 -10.17 17.03 -23.61
CA GLN A 50 -8.93 16.32 -23.31
C GLN A 50 -7.91 17.18 -22.54
N THR A 51 -8.42 18.08 -21.69
CA THR A 51 -7.59 19.00 -20.89
C THR A 51 -7.72 18.76 -19.39
N VAL A 52 -6.84 19.45 -18.65
CA VAL A 52 -6.88 19.56 -17.19
C VAL A 52 -6.65 21.01 -16.76
N LYS A 53 -7.41 21.45 -15.75
CA LYS A 53 -7.11 22.71 -15.04
C LYS A 53 -6.02 22.44 -13.99
N ALA A 54 -4.81 22.93 -14.24
CA ALA A 54 -3.62 22.65 -13.43
C ALA A 54 -2.89 23.92 -12.99
N ILE A 55 -2.07 23.78 -11.95
CA ILE A 55 -1.00 24.73 -11.63
C ILE A 55 0.23 24.26 -12.39
N VAL A 56 0.69 25.01 -13.38
CA VAL A 56 1.86 24.68 -14.20
C VAL A 56 3.07 25.39 -13.63
N TYR A 57 4.16 24.64 -13.47
CA TYR A 57 5.46 25.14 -13.06
C TYR A 57 6.45 25.01 -14.20
N ASN A 58 7.05 26.13 -14.60
CA ASN A 58 8.10 26.16 -15.61
C ASN A 58 9.48 26.10 -14.93
N PHE A 59 10.28 25.10 -15.26
CA PHE A 59 11.56 24.91 -14.57
C PHE A 59 12.60 25.99 -14.90
N LYS A 60 12.50 26.62 -16.08
CA LYS A 60 13.45 27.64 -16.55
C LYS A 60 13.19 28.99 -15.91
N THR A 61 11.92 29.44 -15.91
CA THR A 61 11.55 30.75 -15.33
C THR A 61 11.34 30.66 -13.83
N GLY A 62 11.04 29.46 -13.31
CA GLY A 62 10.69 29.26 -11.91
C GLY A 62 9.28 29.74 -11.55
N GLU A 63 8.46 30.07 -12.55
CA GLU A 63 7.14 30.65 -12.36
C GLU A 63 6.04 29.59 -12.29
N ARG A 64 5.02 29.89 -11.47
CA ARG A 64 3.77 29.13 -11.39
C ARG A 64 2.66 29.89 -12.10
N SER A 65 1.82 29.18 -12.86
CA SER A 65 0.61 29.77 -13.44
C SER A 65 -0.55 28.78 -13.46
N GLN A 66 -1.77 29.27 -13.24
CA GLN A 66 -2.96 28.44 -13.41
C GLN A 66 -3.35 28.42 -14.87
N ARG A 67 -3.37 27.24 -15.48
CA ARG A 67 -3.69 27.07 -16.90
C ARG A 67 -4.59 25.88 -17.12
N LYS A 68 -5.36 25.94 -18.20
CA LYS A 68 -5.99 24.78 -18.82
C LYS A 68 -5.01 24.26 -19.87
N ILE A 69 -4.54 23.03 -19.70
CA ILE A 69 -3.54 22.42 -20.57
C ILE A 69 -4.01 21.04 -21.05
N PRO A 70 -3.50 20.51 -22.17
CA PRO A 70 -3.68 19.10 -22.50
C PRO A 70 -3.24 18.22 -21.33
N VAL A 71 -3.95 17.11 -21.10
CA VAL A 71 -3.57 16.16 -20.05
C VAL A 71 -2.14 15.65 -20.32
N PRO A 72 -1.21 15.74 -19.36
CA PRO A 72 0.14 15.21 -19.55
C PRO A 72 0.09 13.71 -19.85
N LYS A 73 0.95 13.23 -20.75
CA LYS A 73 0.98 11.81 -21.13
C LYS A 73 1.51 10.90 -20.01
N VAL A 74 2.24 11.45 -19.04
CA VAL A 74 2.82 10.73 -17.90
C VAL A 74 2.44 11.44 -16.61
N ASN A 75 1.75 10.73 -15.73
CA ASN A 75 1.21 11.28 -14.49
C ASN A 75 1.55 10.40 -13.28
N LEU A 76 1.95 11.03 -12.17
CA LEU A 76 2.23 10.39 -10.89
C LEU A 76 1.08 10.64 -9.91
N TYR A 77 0.46 9.57 -9.41
CA TYR A 77 -0.58 9.71 -8.39
C TYR A 77 -0.01 9.84 -6.98
N ARG A 78 -0.14 11.05 -6.39
CA ARG A 78 0.36 11.42 -5.05
C ARG A 78 -0.72 11.93 -4.11
N GLY A 79 -1.99 11.65 -4.38
CA GLY A 79 -3.09 11.93 -3.45
C GLY A 79 -2.94 11.15 -2.14
N TYR A 80 -3.84 11.37 -1.18
CA TYR A 80 -3.89 10.63 0.11
C TYR A 80 -4.98 9.54 0.20
N SER A 81 -5.99 9.55 -0.68
CA SER A 81 -7.06 8.54 -0.74
C SER A 81 -6.99 7.64 -1.98
N TYR A 82 -7.56 6.43 -1.91
CA TYR A 82 -7.82 5.62 -3.10
C TYR A 82 -8.98 6.24 -3.90
N LEU A 83 -9.03 6.00 -5.21
CA LEU A 83 -10.15 6.47 -6.03
C LEU A 83 -11.44 5.75 -5.64
N LYS A 84 -12.46 6.54 -5.30
CA LYS A 84 -13.80 6.07 -4.91
C LYS A 84 -14.90 6.53 -5.86
N LYS A 85 -14.79 7.75 -6.38
CA LYS A 85 -15.80 8.35 -7.26
C LYS A 85 -15.77 7.66 -8.62
N GLN A 86 -16.92 7.12 -9.04
CA GLN A 86 -17.03 6.43 -10.33
C GLN A 86 -16.70 7.36 -11.51
N GLU A 87 -17.09 8.64 -11.43
CA GLU A 87 -16.73 9.64 -12.43
C GLU A 87 -15.20 9.81 -12.56
N SER A 88 -14.48 9.87 -11.44
CA SER A 88 -13.01 9.95 -11.46
C SER A 88 -12.37 8.70 -12.06
N ILE A 89 -12.93 7.52 -11.78
CA ILE A 89 -12.46 6.25 -12.37
C ILE A 89 -12.66 6.27 -13.88
N LYS A 90 -13.88 6.60 -14.35
CA LYS A 90 -14.19 6.74 -15.79
C LYS A 90 -13.26 7.71 -16.52
N LYS A 91 -12.89 8.83 -15.89
CA LYS A 91 -11.93 9.79 -16.45
C LYS A 91 -10.55 9.15 -16.65
N ILE A 92 -10.05 8.41 -15.65
CA ILE A 92 -8.75 7.73 -15.73
C ILE A 92 -8.77 6.63 -16.79
N ASP A 93 -9.82 5.81 -16.82
CA ASP A 93 -9.99 4.74 -17.80
C ASP A 93 -10.02 5.33 -19.23
N TYR A 94 -10.80 6.40 -19.44
CA TYR A 94 -10.88 7.12 -20.73
C TYR A 94 -9.50 7.57 -21.23
N PHE A 95 -8.69 8.22 -20.39
CA PHE A 95 -7.38 8.69 -20.81
C PHE A 95 -6.36 7.56 -20.98
N THR A 96 -6.48 6.50 -20.18
CA THR A 96 -5.58 5.34 -20.26
C THR A 96 -5.84 4.54 -21.53
N GLU A 97 -7.10 4.22 -21.82
CA GLU A 97 -7.48 3.33 -22.92
C GLU A 97 -7.50 4.04 -24.27
N LYS A 98 -7.89 5.31 -24.31
CA LYS A 98 -8.16 6.02 -25.58
C LYS A 98 -7.11 7.06 -25.96
N HIS A 99 -6.23 7.45 -25.03
CA HIS A 99 -5.34 8.60 -25.21
C HIS A 99 -3.88 8.34 -24.86
N ASP A 100 -3.48 7.08 -24.75
CA ASP A 100 -2.10 6.67 -24.46
C ASP A 100 -1.52 7.49 -23.28
N THR A 101 -2.28 7.58 -22.19
CA THR A 101 -1.90 8.36 -21.01
C THR A 101 -1.67 7.44 -19.84
N VAL A 102 -0.54 7.59 -19.16
CA VAL A 102 -0.17 6.74 -18.02
C VAL A 102 -0.42 7.46 -16.70
N PHE A 103 -1.04 6.74 -15.76
CA PHE A 103 -1.33 7.20 -14.41
C PHE A 103 -0.70 6.27 -13.37
N PHE A 104 0.58 6.47 -13.12
CA PHE A 104 1.33 5.64 -12.19
C PHE A 104 0.73 5.66 -10.77
N ASN A 105 0.61 4.46 -10.19
CA ASN A 105 0.11 4.21 -8.83
C ASN A 105 -1.31 4.71 -8.52
N ILE A 106 -2.14 4.90 -9.55
CA ILE A 106 -3.56 5.20 -9.33
C ILE A 106 -4.33 3.91 -9.05
N MET A 107 -4.95 3.82 -7.87
CA MET A 107 -5.63 2.59 -7.43
C MET A 107 -7.06 2.88 -6.98
N THR A 108 -7.98 2.03 -7.40
CA THR A 108 -9.39 2.08 -6.95
C THR A 108 -9.54 1.49 -5.56
N ASN A 109 -10.62 1.89 -4.86
CA ASN A 109 -10.98 1.30 -3.57
C ASN A 109 -11.38 -0.19 -3.69
N LYS A 110 -11.77 -0.66 -4.89
CA LYS A 110 -12.04 -2.08 -5.14
C LYS A 110 -10.73 -2.88 -5.21
N ALA A 111 -9.76 -2.39 -5.98
CA ALA A 111 -8.49 -3.06 -6.27
C ALA A 111 -7.59 -3.24 -5.03
N ARG A 112 -7.70 -2.36 -4.03
CA ARG A 112 -6.95 -2.51 -2.75
C ARG A 112 -7.45 -3.62 -1.82
N GLY A 113 -8.42 -4.43 -2.23
CA GLY A 113 -9.02 -5.44 -1.37
C GLY A 113 -8.01 -6.53 -1.03
N LYS A 114 -7.77 -6.76 0.27
CA LYS A 114 -6.78 -7.75 0.76
C LYS A 114 -6.96 -9.13 0.10
N PHE A 115 -8.20 -9.61 0.03
CA PHE A 115 -8.49 -10.93 -0.55
C PHE A 115 -8.29 -10.99 -2.08
N GLY A 116 -8.56 -9.88 -2.80
CA GLY A 116 -8.30 -9.84 -4.24
C GLY A 116 -6.80 -9.88 -4.53
N ILE A 117 -6.00 -9.16 -3.74
CA ILE A 117 -4.54 -9.20 -3.83
C ILE A 117 -4.01 -10.61 -3.49
N TYR A 118 -4.54 -11.24 -2.43
CA TYR A 118 -4.20 -12.63 -2.10
C TYR A 118 -4.47 -13.57 -3.28
N ASN A 119 -5.68 -13.55 -3.86
CA ASN A 119 -6.03 -14.43 -4.98
C ASN A 119 -5.13 -14.20 -6.21
N ASN A 120 -4.76 -12.96 -6.51
CA ASN A 120 -3.85 -12.65 -7.61
C ASN A 120 -2.44 -13.21 -7.40
N LEU A 121 -1.97 -13.26 -6.15
CA LEU A 121 -0.65 -13.80 -5.83
C LEU A 121 -0.68 -15.32 -5.65
N GLU A 122 -1.79 -15.87 -5.17
CA GLU A 122 -2.00 -17.31 -5.01
C GLU A 122 -1.98 -18.05 -6.35
N SER A 123 -2.41 -17.40 -7.44
CA SER A 123 -2.33 -17.97 -8.79
C SER A 123 -0.91 -18.01 -9.36
N VAL A 124 0.06 -17.33 -8.73
CA VAL A 124 1.48 -17.38 -9.11
C VAL A 124 2.15 -18.48 -8.30
N LYS A 125 2.47 -19.60 -8.96
CA LYS A 125 2.97 -20.85 -8.35
C LYS A 125 4.07 -20.62 -7.30
N ASP A 126 5.07 -19.80 -7.65
CA ASP A 126 6.24 -19.56 -6.80
C ASP A 126 5.96 -18.60 -5.63
N LEU A 127 4.88 -17.81 -5.69
CA LEU A 127 4.51 -16.87 -4.63
C LEU A 127 3.46 -17.43 -3.68
N LYS A 128 2.67 -18.43 -4.09
CA LYS A 128 1.66 -19.07 -3.25
C LYS A 128 2.22 -19.54 -1.90
N VAL A 129 3.44 -20.08 -1.90
CA VAL A 129 4.11 -20.59 -0.68
C VAL A 129 4.40 -19.51 0.37
N LEU A 130 4.39 -18.23 -0.03
CA LEU A 130 4.63 -17.07 0.82
C LEU A 130 3.36 -16.54 1.47
N LEU A 131 2.18 -17.04 1.08
CA LEU A 131 0.91 -16.50 1.54
C LEU A 131 0.37 -17.33 2.71
N PRO A 132 0.01 -16.70 3.85
CA PRO A 132 -0.74 -17.38 4.89
C PRO A 132 -2.14 -17.72 4.37
N GLU A 133 -2.66 -18.91 4.70
CA GLU A 133 -3.97 -19.32 4.22
C GLU A 133 -5.01 -18.24 4.55
N THR A 134 -5.77 -17.81 3.55
CA THR A 134 -6.71 -16.70 3.69
C THR A 134 -8.02 -17.04 2.99
N ALA A 135 -9.14 -16.75 3.65
CA ALA A 135 -10.47 -16.91 3.09
C ALA A 135 -11.38 -15.72 3.41
N THR A 136 -12.49 -15.58 2.67
CA THR A 136 -13.59 -14.72 3.12
C THR A 136 -14.16 -15.30 4.42
N LEU A 137 -14.37 -14.44 5.42
CA LEU A 137 -14.87 -14.88 6.73
C LEU A 137 -16.27 -15.50 6.60
N SER A 138 -16.40 -16.73 7.06
CA SER A 138 -17.66 -17.39 7.41
C SER A 138 -17.42 -18.21 8.67
N PHE A 139 -18.48 -18.53 9.43
CA PHE A 139 -18.32 -19.31 10.66
C PHE A 139 -17.67 -20.68 10.38
N SER A 140 -18.14 -21.37 9.33
CA SER A 140 -17.58 -22.66 8.93
C SER A 140 -16.10 -22.56 8.55
N LYS A 141 -15.70 -21.60 7.69
CA LYS A 141 -14.30 -21.44 7.31
C LYS A 141 -13.42 -21.04 8.50
N MET A 142 -13.92 -20.18 9.37
CA MET A 142 -13.23 -19.81 10.61
C MET A 142 -12.97 -21.03 11.47
N MET A 143 -13.97 -21.89 11.71
CA MET A 143 -13.80 -23.10 12.52
C MET A 143 -12.83 -24.10 11.87
N THR A 144 -12.96 -24.37 10.57
CA THR A 144 -12.04 -25.28 9.86
C THR A 144 -10.59 -24.80 9.90
N MET A 145 -10.36 -23.50 9.72
CA MET A 145 -9.01 -22.95 9.83
C MET A 145 -8.52 -22.92 11.28
N LEU A 146 -9.42 -22.71 12.25
CA LEU A 146 -9.05 -22.66 13.66
C LEU A 146 -8.56 -24.02 14.14
N ASP A 147 -9.28 -25.09 13.77
CA ASP A 147 -8.89 -26.48 14.04
C ASP A 147 -7.49 -26.81 13.49
N ARG A 148 -7.15 -26.28 12.31
CA ARG A 148 -5.84 -26.51 11.68
C ARG A 148 -4.71 -25.71 12.33
N TYR A 149 -4.96 -24.45 12.69
CA TYR A 149 -3.90 -23.50 13.03
C TYR A 149 -3.88 -23.07 14.50
N GLY A 150 -4.94 -23.34 15.27
CA GLY A 150 -5.13 -22.92 16.67
C GLY A 150 -5.25 -21.41 16.89
N LYS A 151 -4.84 -20.58 15.91
CA LYS A 151 -4.87 -19.12 15.99
C LYS A 151 -5.09 -18.48 14.63
N LEU A 152 -5.97 -17.49 14.58
CA LEU A 152 -6.39 -16.82 13.35
C LEU A 152 -6.46 -15.31 13.54
N TYR A 153 -6.14 -14.58 12.47
CA TYR A 153 -6.51 -13.16 12.34
C TYR A 153 -7.79 -13.01 11.54
N ILE A 154 -8.71 -12.18 12.04
CA ILE A 154 -9.88 -11.73 11.31
C ILE A 154 -9.74 -10.24 11.03
N LYS A 155 -9.75 -9.86 9.74
CA LYS A 155 -9.42 -8.49 9.28
C LYS A 155 -10.48 -8.00 8.29
N PRO A 156 -10.85 -6.71 8.27
CA PRO A 156 -11.72 -6.19 7.22
C PRO A 156 -11.01 -6.27 5.87
N LYS A 157 -11.70 -6.72 4.82
CA LYS A 157 -11.20 -6.77 3.43
C LYS A 157 -10.62 -5.43 2.97
N ARG A 158 -11.17 -4.34 3.49
CA ARG A 158 -10.90 -2.95 3.07
C ARG A 158 -10.76 -1.99 4.27
N SER A 159 -9.84 -2.25 5.18
CA SER A 159 -9.44 -1.27 6.22
C SER A 159 -8.13 -0.56 5.86
N SER A 160 -7.69 0.36 6.72
CA SER A 160 -6.35 0.94 6.73
C SER A 160 -5.86 1.02 8.18
N LYS A 161 -4.55 1.27 8.36
CA LYS A 161 -3.93 1.53 9.68
C LYS A 161 -4.01 0.36 10.68
N GLY A 162 -4.28 -0.86 10.21
CA GLY A 162 -4.45 -2.03 11.09
C GLY A 162 -5.64 -1.93 12.04
N LYS A 163 -6.69 -1.18 11.69
CA LYS A 163 -7.91 -1.05 12.51
C LYS A 163 -8.84 -2.24 12.38
N ASN A 164 -9.59 -2.48 13.46
CA ASN A 164 -10.64 -3.49 13.56
C ASN A 164 -10.12 -4.90 13.28
N ILE A 165 -8.95 -5.22 13.82
CA ILE A 165 -8.32 -6.54 13.71
C ILE A 165 -8.77 -7.36 14.90
N TYR A 166 -9.26 -8.56 14.66
CA TYR A 166 -9.52 -9.53 15.70
C TYR A 166 -8.51 -10.66 15.62
N VAL A 167 -8.14 -11.22 16.77
CA VAL A 167 -7.30 -12.41 16.86
C VAL A 167 -8.04 -13.45 17.68
N LEU A 168 -8.45 -14.53 17.01
CA LEU A 168 -9.10 -15.68 17.63
C LEU A 168 -8.02 -16.71 17.95
N GLN A 169 -7.96 -17.18 19.18
CA GLN A 169 -7.05 -18.24 19.59
C GLN A 169 -7.80 -19.29 20.41
N GLU A 170 -7.58 -20.55 20.09
CA GLU A 170 -8.08 -21.68 20.87
C GLU A 170 -7.35 -21.78 22.21
N LEU A 171 -8.12 -22.06 23.26
CA LEU A 171 -7.63 -22.31 24.61
C LEU A 171 -8.02 -23.74 25.02
N ASN A 172 -7.44 -24.23 26.12
CA ASN A 172 -7.85 -25.51 26.72
C ASN A 172 -9.37 -25.56 26.95
N GLU A 173 -9.92 -24.45 27.45
CA GLU A 173 -11.36 -24.28 27.68
C GLU A 173 -11.92 -23.11 26.86
N GLY A 174 -12.36 -23.39 25.63
CA GLY A 174 -13.01 -22.40 24.77
C GLY A 174 -12.00 -21.59 23.97
N TYR A 175 -12.18 -20.28 23.93
CA TYR A 175 -11.46 -19.40 23.01
C TYR A 175 -11.15 -18.05 23.64
N SER A 176 -10.07 -17.42 23.20
CA SER A 176 -9.84 -15.99 23.41
C SER A 176 -10.07 -15.22 22.11
N MET A 177 -10.69 -14.05 22.23
CA MET A 177 -10.82 -13.09 21.13
C MET A 177 -10.20 -11.77 21.56
N SER A 178 -9.05 -11.45 20.97
CA SER A 178 -8.49 -10.10 21.04
C SER A 178 -9.13 -9.21 19.98
N HIS A 179 -9.43 -7.95 20.32
CA HIS A 179 -9.86 -6.92 19.39
C HIS A 179 -8.95 -5.70 19.49
N VAL A 180 -8.30 -5.38 18.37
CA VAL A 180 -7.43 -4.22 18.24
C VAL A 180 -8.11 -3.12 17.42
N ASN A 181 -8.29 -1.97 18.06
CA ASN A 181 -8.82 -0.78 17.42
C ASN A 181 -8.32 0.50 18.11
N HIS A 182 -7.92 1.50 17.31
CA HIS A 182 -7.43 2.79 17.81
C HIS A 182 -6.30 2.69 18.87
N ALA A 183 -5.33 1.80 18.65
CA ALA A 183 -4.22 1.52 19.57
C ALA A 183 -4.66 1.05 20.97
N LYS A 184 -5.84 0.44 21.05
CA LYS A 184 -6.34 -0.27 22.21
C LYS A 184 -6.56 -1.72 21.83
N GLU A 185 -6.20 -2.61 22.73
CA GLU A 185 -6.44 -4.05 22.62
C GLU A 185 -7.30 -4.48 23.80
N THR A 186 -8.43 -5.11 23.50
CA THR A 186 -9.28 -5.77 24.51
C THR A 186 -9.25 -7.27 24.25
N VAL A 187 -9.34 -8.07 25.30
CA VAL A 187 -9.39 -9.53 25.19
C VAL A 187 -10.62 -10.02 25.95
N VAL A 188 -11.36 -10.91 25.32
CA VAL A 188 -12.50 -11.60 25.95
C VAL A 188 -12.32 -13.10 25.80
N GLU A 189 -12.65 -13.84 26.85
CA GLU A 189 -12.75 -15.30 26.79
C GLU A 189 -14.18 -15.71 26.44
N ILE A 190 -14.29 -16.76 25.64
CA ILE A 190 -15.55 -17.24 25.07
C ILE A 190 -15.62 -18.74 25.27
N SER A 191 -16.60 -19.21 26.03
CA SER A 191 -16.84 -20.64 26.18
C SER A 191 -17.26 -21.30 24.87
N LYS A 192 -16.99 -22.61 24.72
CA LYS A 192 -17.22 -23.36 23.47
C LYS A 192 -18.63 -23.16 22.89
N GLY A 193 -19.67 -23.26 23.73
CA GLY A 193 -21.07 -23.09 23.33
C GLY A 193 -21.48 -21.65 22.95
N LYS A 194 -20.67 -20.63 23.28
CA LYS A 194 -20.99 -19.21 23.02
C LYS A 194 -20.33 -18.66 21.75
N LEU A 195 -19.36 -19.37 21.15
CA LEU A 195 -18.59 -18.84 20.02
C LEU A 195 -19.45 -18.47 18.81
N ARG A 196 -20.47 -19.28 18.47
CA ARG A 196 -21.38 -18.98 17.35
C ARG A 196 -22.17 -17.69 17.58
N ASN A 197 -22.70 -17.49 18.78
CA ASN A 197 -23.45 -16.29 19.14
C ASN A 197 -22.54 -15.06 19.15
N TYR A 198 -21.32 -15.20 19.68
CA TYR A 198 -20.31 -14.15 19.59
C TYR A 198 -20.00 -13.77 18.14
N PHE A 199 -19.75 -14.77 17.27
CA PHE A 199 -19.50 -14.55 15.85
C PHE A 199 -20.65 -13.79 15.16
N ASN A 200 -21.90 -14.21 15.39
CA ASN A 200 -23.06 -13.58 14.77
C ASN A 200 -23.22 -12.11 15.21
N SER A 201 -22.94 -11.80 16.49
CA SER A 201 -23.03 -10.43 17.01
C SER A 201 -21.93 -9.52 16.48
N GLN A 202 -20.68 -10.00 16.42
CA GLN A 202 -19.54 -9.18 15.99
C GLN A 202 -19.40 -9.08 14.47
N PHE A 203 -19.81 -10.14 13.74
CA PHE A 203 -19.57 -10.28 12.31
C PHE A 203 -20.86 -10.46 11.52
N ALA A 204 -21.92 -9.70 11.85
CA ALA A 204 -23.18 -9.68 11.11
C ALA A 204 -23.01 -9.47 9.58
N SER A 205 -21.96 -8.73 9.18
CA SER A 205 -21.51 -8.62 7.78
C SER A 205 -20.18 -9.35 7.54
N SER A 206 -20.11 -10.64 7.88
CA SER A 206 -18.87 -11.45 7.79
C SER A 206 -18.21 -11.40 6.42
N SER A 207 -18.98 -11.30 5.34
CA SER A 207 -18.47 -11.16 3.96
C SER A 207 -17.56 -9.93 3.73
N LYS A 208 -17.60 -8.92 4.61
CA LYS A 208 -16.71 -7.75 4.61
C LYS A 208 -15.34 -8.03 5.23
N PHE A 209 -15.15 -9.19 5.84
CA PHE A 209 -13.93 -9.62 6.52
C PHE A 209 -13.25 -10.77 5.79
N ILE A 210 -11.97 -10.94 6.08
CA ILE A 210 -11.20 -12.14 5.80
C ILE A 210 -10.87 -12.82 7.13
N VAL A 211 -10.72 -14.14 7.08
CA VAL A 211 -10.03 -14.94 8.08
C VAL A 211 -8.69 -15.38 7.48
N GLN A 212 -7.62 -15.29 8.26
CA GLN A 212 -6.26 -15.53 7.82
C GLN A 212 -5.50 -16.28 8.91
N GLU A 213 -4.71 -17.27 8.51
CA GLU A 213 -3.76 -17.98 9.37
C GLU A 213 -2.90 -16.99 10.18
N ALA A 214 -2.74 -17.25 11.48
CA ALA A 214 -1.81 -16.50 12.29
C ALA A 214 -0.40 -17.07 12.14
N ILE A 215 0.44 -16.37 11.38
CA ILE A 215 1.86 -16.72 11.23
C ILE A 215 2.53 -16.70 12.61
N ASP A 216 3.17 -17.81 12.97
CA ASP A 216 4.07 -17.92 14.13
C ASP A 216 5.41 -17.25 13.84
N SER A 217 5.34 -15.92 13.74
CA SER A 217 6.47 -15.06 13.43
C SER A 217 7.48 -15.05 14.56
N LYS A 218 8.76 -14.89 14.21
CA LYS A 218 9.81 -14.55 15.17
C LYS A 218 9.41 -13.42 16.10
N THR A 219 9.89 -13.52 17.33
CA THR A 219 9.74 -12.50 18.35
C THR A 219 11.11 -12.00 18.80
N TYR A 220 11.14 -10.78 19.32
CA TYR A 220 12.34 -10.24 19.95
C TYR A 220 11.97 -9.71 21.34
N LYS A 221 12.59 -10.29 22.37
CA LYS A 221 12.23 -10.05 23.78
C LYS A 221 10.72 -10.21 24.03
N GLY A 222 10.14 -11.30 23.51
CA GLY A 222 8.72 -11.63 23.63
C GLY A 222 7.76 -10.78 22.80
N ASN A 223 8.24 -9.78 22.05
CA ASN A 223 7.37 -8.94 21.21
C ASN A 223 7.39 -9.41 19.76
N LYS A 224 6.19 -9.59 19.20
CA LYS A 224 5.97 -9.86 17.76
C LYS A 224 6.50 -8.70 16.91
N PHE A 225 7.07 -9.01 15.76
CA PHE A 225 7.44 -8.00 14.79
C PHE A 225 7.22 -8.45 13.35
N ASP A 226 7.18 -7.48 12.45
CA ASP A 226 7.24 -7.70 11.01
C ASP A 226 8.11 -6.62 10.36
N PHE A 227 8.32 -6.73 9.05
CA PHE A 227 9.06 -5.76 8.26
C PHE A 227 8.14 -5.03 7.29
N ARG A 228 8.23 -3.69 7.29
CA ARG A 228 7.78 -2.87 6.15
C ARG A 228 8.94 -2.74 5.18
N VAL A 229 8.75 -3.21 3.97
CA VAL A 229 9.68 -3.07 2.85
C VAL A 229 9.05 -2.16 1.81
N PHE A 230 9.76 -1.11 1.41
CA PHE A 230 9.34 -0.25 0.30
C PHE A 230 10.04 -0.67 -0.97
N THR A 231 9.26 -0.95 -2.00
CA THR A 231 9.75 -1.29 -3.33
C THR A 231 9.27 -0.24 -4.33
N GLN A 232 10.18 0.27 -5.16
CA GLN A 232 9.86 1.31 -6.13
C GLN A 232 10.59 1.05 -7.45
N LYS A 233 9.97 1.38 -8.58
CA LYS A 233 10.69 1.41 -9.85
C LYS A 233 11.66 2.58 -9.88
N ASN A 234 12.86 2.32 -10.37
CA ASN A 234 13.92 3.30 -10.50
C ASN A 234 13.87 4.02 -11.86
N LYS A 235 14.86 4.89 -12.07
CA LYS A 235 15.08 5.64 -13.33
C LYS A 235 15.47 4.80 -14.55
N SER A 236 15.42 3.47 -14.46
CA SER A 236 15.60 2.54 -15.57
C SER A 236 14.46 1.52 -15.67
N GLY A 237 13.35 1.76 -14.96
CA GLY A 237 12.16 0.91 -14.99
C GLY A 237 12.28 -0.38 -14.18
N LYS A 238 13.36 -0.58 -13.44
CA LYS A 238 13.60 -1.78 -12.62
C LYS A 238 13.14 -1.57 -11.18
N TRP A 239 12.55 -2.60 -10.58
CA TRP A 239 12.21 -2.60 -9.17
C TRP A 239 13.45 -2.57 -8.28
N GLN A 240 13.42 -1.77 -7.21
CA GLN A 240 14.46 -1.71 -6.19
C GLN A 240 13.87 -1.54 -4.79
N ILE A 241 14.64 -1.91 -3.77
CA ILE A 241 14.31 -1.65 -2.37
C ILE A 241 14.77 -0.24 -2.00
N THR A 242 13.84 0.63 -1.60
CA THR A 242 14.15 2.01 -1.21
C THR A 242 14.03 2.28 0.29
N GLY A 243 13.59 1.30 1.05
CA GLY A 243 13.63 1.33 2.51
C GLY A 243 13.13 0.03 3.11
N MET A 244 13.61 -0.28 4.30
CA MET A 244 13.16 -1.42 5.08
C MET A 244 13.28 -1.06 6.56
N TYR A 245 12.23 -1.31 7.33
CA TYR A 245 12.26 -1.17 8.79
C TYR A 245 11.39 -2.24 9.44
N CYS A 246 11.71 -2.56 10.69
CA CYS A 246 10.91 -3.44 11.53
C CYS A 246 9.81 -2.63 12.23
N ARG A 247 8.61 -3.20 12.32
CA ARG A 247 7.52 -2.76 13.18
C ARG A 247 7.37 -3.78 14.31
N MET A 248 7.58 -3.34 15.54
CA MET A 248 7.51 -4.18 16.73
C MET A 248 6.25 -3.87 17.51
N ALA A 249 5.52 -4.91 17.94
CA ALA A 249 4.38 -4.78 18.83
C ALA A 249 4.82 -4.13 20.16
N ASP A 250 3.95 -3.28 20.71
CA ASP A 250 4.24 -2.55 21.95
C ASP A 250 2.95 -2.37 22.77
N LYS A 251 2.14 -1.34 22.46
CA LYS A 251 0.87 -1.07 23.14
C LYS A 251 -0.17 -2.18 22.93
N CYS A 252 -0.32 -2.64 21.69
CA CYS A 252 -1.10 -3.82 21.34
C CYS A 252 -0.11 -4.96 21.07
N LYS A 253 -0.27 -6.09 21.74
CA LYS A 253 0.61 -7.26 21.61
C LYS A 253 0.25 -8.10 20.39
N SER A 254 -1.01 -8.09 19.98
CA SER A 254 -1.48 -8.88 18.82
C SER A 254 -1.07 -8.32 17.46
N VAL A 255 -0.71 -7.03 17.39
CA VAL A 255 -0.34 -6.36 16.14
C VAL A 255 0.88 -5.45 16.32
N SER A 256 1.75 -5.46 15.32
CA SER A 256 2.97 -4.65 15.20
C SER A 256 2.72 -3.26 14.59
N ASN A 257 1.52 -2.99 14.07
CA ASN A 257 1.27 -1.79 13.26
C ASN A 257 1.51 -0.49 14.05
N ARG A 258 2.31 0.43 13.49
CA ARG A 258 2.62 1.73 14.11
C ARG A 258 1.37 2.53 14.49
N ASP A 259 0.35 2.55 13.63
CA ASP A 259 -0.90 3.27 13.92
C ASP A 259 -1.71 2.63 15.07
N GLN A 260 -1.39 1.39 15.45
CA GLN A 260 -1.92 0.69 16.63
C GLN A 260 -0.93 0.69 17.80
N GLY A 261 0.05 1.60 17.79
CA GLY A 261 0.99 1.79 18.89
C GLY A 261 2.27 0.95 18.79
N GLY A 262 2.54 0.28 17.66
CA GLY A 262 3.82 -0.39 17.45
C GLY A 262 5.00 0.58 17.26
N VAL A 263 6.20 0.12 17.58
CA VAL A 263 7.44 0.90 17.54
C VAL A 263 8.26 0.56 16.30
N LEU A 264 8.85 1.58 15.66
CA LEU A 264 9.72 1.38 14.50
C LEU A 264 11.16 1.10 14.94
N LYS A 265 11.79 0.07 14.36
CA LYS A 265 13.20 -0.24 14.53
C LYS A 265 13.90 -0.25 13.17
N PHE A 266 14.91 0.59 13.02
CA PHE A 266 15.68 0.73 11.76
C PHE A 266 16.95 -0.13 11.76
N ASN A 267 17.54 -0.39 12.93
CA ASN A 267 18.63 -1.34 13.05
C ASN A 267 18.06 -2.76 13.16
N LEU A 268 18.29 -3.57 12.11
CA LEU A 268 17.74 -4.92 11.98
C LEU A 268 18.71 -6.01 12.41
N LYS A 269 19.98 -5.68 12.72
CA LYS A 269 21.04 -6.68 13.00
C LYS A 269 20.73 -7.62 14.17
N LYS A 270 19.90 -7.18 15.12
CA LYS A 270 19.48 -7.99 16.28
C LYS A 270 18.21 -8.81 16.03
N LEU A 271 17.59 -8.65 14.87
CA LEU A 271 16.28 -9.24 14.54
C LEU A 271 16.40 -10.35 13.50
N ILE A 272 17.26 -10.16 12.51
CA ILE A 272 17.52 -11.08 11.40
C ILE A 272 18.98 -10.98 10.98
N ASP A 273 19.53 -12.06 10.42
CA ASP A 273 20.84 -12.06 9.80
C ASP A 273 20.83 -11.41 8.39
N ASP A 274 22.01 -11.26 7.80
CA ASP A 274 22.15 -10.64 6.48
C ASP A 274 21.61 -11.51 5.34
N GLN A 275 21.62 -12.84 5.49
CA GLN A 275 21.07 -13.77 4.50
C GLN A 275 19.55 -13.64 4.41
N THR A 276 18.85 -13.71 5.54
CA THR A 276 17.41 -13.51 5.67
C THR A 276 17.01 -12.14 5.18
N LYS A 277 17.77 -11.09 5.52
CA LYS A 277 17.56 -9.74 5.00
C LYS A 277 17.68 -9.67 3.48
N LYS A 278 18.66 -10.35 2.88
CA LYS A 278 18.81 -10.44 1.41
C LYS A 278 17.63 -11.19 0.79
N GLN A 279 17.20 -12.28 1.41
CA GLN A 279 16.05 -13.06 0.93
C GLN A 279 14.74 -12.26 1.00
N ILE A 280 14.46 -11.56 2.10
CA ILE A 280 13.31 -10.65 2.21
C ILE A 280 13.29 -9.64 1.07
N LYS A 281 14.44 -9.02 0.79
CA LYS A 281 14.54 -8.04 -0.29
C LYS A 281 14.26 -8.66 -1.65
N LYS A 282 14.83 -9.82 -1.95
CA LYS A 282 14.61 -10.55 -3.20
C LYS A 282 13.12 -10.90 -3.36
N THR A 283 12.53 -11.54 -2.36
CA THR A 283 11.11 -11.91 -2.33
C THR A 283 10.18 -10.70 -2.51
N CYS A 284 10.51 -9.55 -1.90
CA CYS A 284 9.72 -8.33 -2.07
C CYS A 284 9.79 -7.77 -3.50
N ILE A 285 10.88 -7.98 -4.23
CA ILE A 285 10.99 -7.61 -5.66
C ILE A 285 10.14 -8.56 -6.50
N GLU A 286 10.24 -9.87 -6.29
CA GLU A 286 9.44 -10.89 -7.00
C GLU A 286 7.93 -10.64 -6.82
N ILE A 287 7.50 -10.32 -5.59
CA ILE A 287 6.10 -9.94 -5.31
C ILE A 287 5.71 -8.66 -6.06
N ALA A 288 6.61 -7.66 -6.13
CA ALA A 288 6.32 -6.41 -6.82
C ALA A 288 6.16 -6.62 -8.34
N GLU A 289 6.99 -7.46 -8.95
CA GLU A 289 6.92 -7.85 -10.35
C GLU A 289 5.62 -8.61 -10.66
N ALA A 290 5.22 -9.57 -9.81
CA ALA A 290 3.96 -10.27 -9.98
C ALA A 290 2.72 -9.36 -9.84
N LEU A 291 2.75 -8.41 -8.89
CA LEU A 291 1.68 -7.43 -8.77
C LEU A 291 1.66 -6.47 -9.96
N GLU A 292 2.80 -6.10 -10.52
CA GLU A 292 2.87 -5.30 -11.74
C GLU A 292 2.22 -6.01 -12.92
N ALA A 293 2.44 -7.32 -13.09
CA ALA A 293 1.80 -8.09 -14.16
C ALA A 293 0.25 -8.00 -14.11
N THR A 294 -0.32 -7.82 -12.91
CA THR A 294 -1.77 -7.57 -12.74
C THR A 294 -2.14 -6.08 -12.81
N TYR A 295 -1.22 -5.20 -12.41
CA TYR A 295 -1.41 -3.75 -12.32
C TYR A 295 -0.24 -3.03 -13.04
N PRO A 296 -0.26 -2.90 -14.38
CA PRO A 296 0.90 -2.48 -15.16
C PRO A 296 1.45 -1.08 -14.85
N GLN A 297 0.62 -0.21 -14.25
CA GLN A 297 1.00 1.16 -13.86
C GLN A 297 1.55 1.23 -12.42
N LEU A 298 1.86 0.09 -11.81
CA LEU A 298 2.37 -0.01 -10.44
C LEU A 298 3.88 0.25 -10.42
N VAL A 299 4.30 1.23 -9.63
CA VAL A 299 5.70 1.65 -9.51
C VAL A 299 6.15 1.93 -8.06
N ASP A 300 5.25 1.82 -7.09
CA ASP A 300 5.48 2.04 -5.65
C ASP A 300 4.63 1.07 -4.81
N LEU A 301 5.27 0.37 -3.88
CA LEU A 301 4.63 -0.58 -2.98
C LEU A 301 5.26 -0.49 -1.59
N GLY A 302 4.44 -0.74 -0.57
CA GLY A 302 4.89 -1.09 0.78
C GLY A 302 4.41 -2.47 1.15
N LEU A 303 5.32 -3.42 1.21
CA LEU A 303 5.05 -4.81 1.55
C LEU A 303 5.29 -5.01 3.05
N ASP A 304 4.30 -5.61 3.72
CA ASP A 304 4.39 -6.05 5.11
C ASP A 304 4.71 -7.54 5.10
N VAL A 305 5.88 -7.93 5.60
CA VAL A 305 6.33 -9.32 5.61
C VAL A 305 6.76 -9.77 7.00
N ALA A 306 6.43 -11.00 7.38
CA ALA A 306 6.95 -11.66 8.58
C ALA A 306 7.97 -12.73 8.20
N VAL A 307 8.79 -13.10 9.18
CA VAL A 307 9.67 -14.26 9.14
C VAL A 307 9.29 -15.16 10.30
N ASP A 308 9.06 -16.44 10.05
CA ASP A 308 8.77 -17.41 11.10
C ASP A 308 10.05 -18.01 11.72
N GLN A 309 9.87 -18.92 12.68
CA GLN A 309 10.97 -19.58 13.39
C GLN A 309 11.89 -20.41 12.47
N HIS A 310 11.45 -20.73 11.26
CA HIS A 310 12.19 -21.53 10.26
C HIS A 310 12.76 -20.67 9.13
N GLU A 311 12.88 -19.36 9.32
CA GLU A 311 13.32 -18.37 8.32
C GLU A 311 12.41 -18.27 7.07
N LYS A 312 11.22 -18.87 7.09
CA LYS A 312 10.30 -18.75 5.98
C LYS A 312 9.67 -17.36 6.01
N ILE A 313 9.65 -16.74 4.83
CA ILE A 313 9.08 -15.41 4.64
C ILE A 313 7.61 -15.53 4.29
N TRP A 314 6.80 -14.71 4.94
CA TRP A 314 5.37 -14.63 4.74
C TRP A 314 4.94 -13.22 4.37
N LEU A 315 4.16 -13.07 3.30
CA LEU A 315 3.54 -11.80 2.95
C LEU A 315 2.26 -11.61 3.76
N ILE A 316 2.24 -10.59 4.62
CA ILE A 316 1.07 -10.22 5.42
C ILE A 316 0.12 -9.33 4.61
N GLU A 317 0.65 -8.30 3.95
CA GLU A 317 -0.14 -7.32 3.21
C GLU A 317 0.71 -6.57 2.17
N ALA A 318 0.14 -6.30 0.99
CA ALA A 318 0.70 -5.38 0.01
C ALA A 318 -0.06 -4.05 0.00
N ASN A 319 0.65 -2.95 0.26
CA ASN A 319 0.11 -1.59 0.24
C ASN A 319 0.54 -0.84 -1.00
N PHE A 320 -0.40 -0.53 -1.89
CA PHE A 320 -0.15 0.19 -3.15
C PHE A 320 0.09 1.69 -2.97
N ARG A 321 -0.12 2.19 -1.74
CA ARG A 321 -0.02 3.60 -1.36
C ARG A 321 0.55 3.70 0.05
N PRO A 322 1.81 3.28 0.23
CA PRO A 322 2.36 3.17 1.57
C PRO A 322 2.57 4.56 2.16
N TYR A 323 2.09 4.76 3.40
CA TYR A 323 2.27 6.04 4.10
C TYR A 323 3.75 6.26 4.46
N ARG A 324 4.22 7.50 4.30
CA ARG A 324 5.58 7.94 4.61
C ARG A 324 5.45 9.20 5.47
N SER A 325 5.94 9.16 6.72
CA SER A 325 5.69 10.20 7.73
C SER A 325 6.48 11.49 7.52
N ARG A 326 7.51 11.45 6.66
CA ARG A 326 8.19 12.65 6.16
C ARG A 326 8.04 12.64 4.64
N ILE A 327 8.09 13.81 4.01
CA ILE A 327 8.48 13.90 2.60
C ILE A 327 9.92 13.44 2.57
N ASP A 328 10.10 12.12 2.58
CA ASP A 328 11.38 11.47 2.48
C ASP A 328 11.81 11.70 1.04
N SER A 329 12.74 12.65 0.87
CA SER A 329 13.17 13.16 -0.42
C SER A 329 13.56 12.03 -1.36
N ARG A 330 14.12 10.93 -0.84
CA ARG A 330 14.50 9.78 -1.63
C ARG A 330 13.30 9.08 -2.27
N HIS A 331 12.23 8.81 -1.52
CA HIS A 331 11.09 8.03 -2.03
C HIS A 331 10.26 8.79 -3.06
N TYR A 332 10.09 10.09 -2.87
CA TYR A 332 9.39 10.92 -3.84
C TYR A 332 10.25 11.16 -5.08
N ARG A 333 11.57 11.37 -4.91
CA ARG A 333 12.53 11.52 -6.01
C ARG A 333 12.59 10.28 -6.91
N VAL A 334 12.69 9.07 -6.34
CA VAL A 334 12.78 7.84 -7.15
C VAL A 334 11.61 7.69 -8.12
N LEU A 335 10.38 7.98 -7.67
CA LEU A 335 9.20 7.91 -8.54
C LEU A 335 9.18 9.02 -9.59
N PHE A 336 9.64 10.21 -9.23
CA PHE A 336 9.78 11.31 -10.18
C PHE A 336 10.80 10.98 -11.28
N GLU A 337 11.97 10.46 -10.90
CA GLU A 337 13.00 10.01 -11.83
C GLU A 337 12.49 8.88 -12.74
N HIS A 338 11.69 7.96 -12.21
CA HIS A 338 11.03 6.93 -13.00
C HIS A 338 10.05 7.53 -14.02
N ALA A 339 9.18 8.45 -13.60
CA ALA A 339 8.25 9.12 -14.51
C ALA A 339 8.97 9.93 -15.59
N LYS A 340 10.08 10.60 -15.25
CA LYS A 340 10.92 11.29 -16.22
C LYS A 340 11.55 10.33 -17.21
N TRP A 341 12.15 9.25 -16.74
CA TRP A 341 12.73 8.23 -17.60
C TRP A 341 11.68 7.67 -18.58
N TYR A 342 10.49 7.35 -18.08
CA TYR A 342 9.39 6.84 -18.90
C TYR A 342 8.92 7.89 -19.92
N TYR A 343 8.82 9.16 -19.52
CA TYR A 343 8.51 10.26 -20.43
C TYR A 343 9.55 10.40 -21.55
N GLN A 344 10.85 10.31 -21.24
CA GLN A 344 11.93 10.37 -22.23
C GLN A 344 11.86 9.19 -23.21
N LYS A 345 11.68 7.96 -22.71
CA LYS A 345 11.53 6.77 -23.56
C LYS A 345 10.37 6.90 -24.56
N ARG A 346 9.27 7.52 -24.15
CA ARG A 346 8.13 7.80 -25.03
C ARG A 346 8.44 8.84 -26.10
N LEU A 347 9.21 9.88 -25.78
CA LEU A 347 9.66 10.85 -26.78
C LEU A 347 10.58 10.19 -27.83
N ASP A 348 11.45 9.27 -27.39
CA ASP A 348 12.39 8.56 -28.25
C ASP A 348 11.73 7.44 -29.09
N LYS A 349 10.39 7.27 -29.02
CA LYS A 349 9.61 6.17 -29.61
C LYS A 349 10.12 4.76 -29.27
N GLN A 350 10.92 4.63 -28.22
CA GLN A 350 11.35 3.35 -27.67
C GLN A 350 10.29 2.86 -26.68
N ILE A 351 9.11 2.51 -27.19
CA ILE A 351 8.04 1.98 -26.35
C ILE A 351 8.32 0.50 -26.06
N ILE A 352 8.34 0.15 -24.77
CA ILE A 352 8.49 -1.22 -24.22
C ILE A 352 7.13 -1.88 -24.13
#